data_AF-A0A528ANV7-F1
#
_entry.id   AF-A0A528ANV7-F1
#
_cell.length_a   1.000
_cell.length_b   1.000
_cell.length_c   1.000
_cell.angle_alpha   90.00
_cell.angle_beta   90.00
_cell.angle_gamma   90.00
#
_symmetry.space_group_name_H-M   'P 1'
#
loop_
_entity.id
_entity.type
_entity.pdbx_description
1 polymer ?
#
loop_
_entity_poly.entity_id
_entity_poly.type
_entity_poly.pdbx_seq_one_letter_code
_entity_poly.pdbx_strand_id
1 'polypeptide(L)'
;MPAAHVEWCASRYRSYRPSDDHYTSYSGEQRPCISPYLDAGPVEPAVQPPDDGASYVEAIDMWPMDDVPLDESGGAWLPPDHVEYCFSRYRSYRPEDNSYQPYSGGPRRQCH
;
A
#
# COMPACT_ATOMS: atom_id res chain seq x y z
N MET A 1 5.25 15.41 -2.62
CA MET A 1 4.52 14.87 -1.45
C MET A 1 3.04 14.87 -1.75
N PRO A 2 2.38 13.71 -1.73
CA PRO A 2 0.94 13.61 -1.96
C PRO A 2 0.12 14.38 -0.92
N ALA A 3 -0.95 15.04 -1.33
CA ALA A 3 -1.86 15.70 -0.40
C ALA A 3 -2.47 14.70 0.60
N ALA A 4 -2.86 13.51 0.11
CA ALA A 4 -3.41 12.43 0.95
C ALA A 4 -2.42 11.93 2.01
N HIS A 5 -1.11 11.89 1.69
CA HIS A 5 -0.06 11.58 2.65
C HIS A 5 0.00 12.60 3.78
N VAL A 6 0.06 13.89 3.40
CA VAL A 6 0.16 15.01 4.34
C VAL A 6 -1.06 15.07 5.27
N GLU A 7 -2.27 14.91 4.74
CA GLU A 7 -3.51 14.93 5.53
C GLU A 7 -3.59 13.78 6.53
N TRP A 8 -3.19 12.58 6.10
CA TRP A 8 -3.14 11.41 6.98
C TRP A 8 -2.11 11.61 8.10
N CYS A 9 -0.91 12.07 7.77
CA CYS A 9 0.16 12.32 8.73
C CYS A 9 -0.21 13.40 9.75
N ALA A 10 -0.82 14.50 9.30
CA ALA A 10 -1.29 15.58 10.16
C ALA A 10 -2.42 15.12 11.11
N SER A 11 -3.31 14.24 10.64
CA SER A 11 -4.39 13.67 11.45
C SER A 11 -3.88 12.65 12.46
N ARG A 12 -2.84 11.88 12.10
CA ARG A 12 -2.27 10.81 12.91
C ARG A 12 -1.31 11.32 13.99
N TYR A 13 -0.52 12.34 13.67
CA TYR A 13 0.54 12.87 14.55
C TYR A 13 0.35 14.37 14.77
N ARG A 14 0.02 14.75 16.02
CA ARG A 14 -0.16 16.18 16.39
C ARG A 14 1.11 17.03 16.22
N SER A 15 2.29 16.41 16.21
CA SER A 15 3.60 17.06 16.07
C SER A 15 4.15 17.00 14.64
N TYR A 16 3.32 16.61 13.67
CA TYR A 16 3.74 16.51 12.27
C TYR A 16 4.00 17.88 11.65
N ARG A 17 5.08 17.97 10.86
CA ARG A 17 5.46 19.15 10.10
C ARG A 17 5.43 18.82 8.60
N PRO A 18 4.54 19.47 7.82
CA PRO A 18 4.42 19.19 6.40
C PRO A 18 5.63 19.67 5.57
N SER A 19 6.43 20.61 6.08
CA SER A 19 7.61 21.14 5.37
C SER A 19 8.70 20.10 5.15
N ASP A 20 8.93 19.25 6.15
CA ASP A 20 10.03 18.28 6.17
C ASP A 20 9.54 16.84 6.23
N ASP A 21 8.24 16.61 6.37
CA ASP A 21 7.61 15.29 6.53
C ASP A 21 7.97 14.53 7.81
N HIS A 22 8.33 15.27 8.85
CA HIS A 22 8.75 14.68 10.11
C HIS A 22 7.71 14.91 11.19
N TYR A 23 7.62 13.97 12.12
CA TYR A 23 6.89 14.13 13.37
C TYR A 23 7.83 13.93 14.57
N THR A 24 7.54 14.61 15.67
CA THR A 24 8.26 14.40 16.93
C THR A 24 7.71 13.17 17.64
N SER A 25 8.57 12.17 17.83
CA SER A 25 8.28 10.98 18.62
C SER A 25 8.28 11.28 20.12
N TYR A 26 7.76 10.36 20.94
CA TYR A 26 7.73 10.52 22.41
C TYR A 26 9.12 10.70 23.04
N SER A 27 10.18 10.20 22.40
CA SER A 27 11.56 10.38 22.85
C SER A 27 12.16 11.75 22.47
N GLY A 28 11.39 12.61 21.81
CA GLY A 28 11.85 13.92 21.31
C GLY A 28 12.56 13.88 19.96
N GLU A 29 12.80 12.69 19.40
CA GLU A 29 13.47 12.54 18.10
C GLU A 29 12.48 12.78 16.95
N GLN A 30 12.95 13.48 15.90
CA GLN A 30 12.19 13.67 14.66
C GLN A 30 12.29 12.41 13.80
N ARG A 31 11.15 11.88 13.37
CA ARG A 31 11.09 10.69 12.51
C ARG A 31 10.26 10.99 11.25
N PRO A 32 10.64 10.42 10.09
CA PRO A 32 9.86 10.58 8.87
C PRO A 32 8.49 9.91 9.04
N CYS A 33 7.46 10.52 8.47
CA CYS A 33 6.13 9.92 8.44
C CYS A 33 6.09 8.79 7.40
N ILE A 34 5.48 7.65 7.77
CA ILE A 34 5.25 6.56 6.82
C ILE A 34 3.74 6.34 6.75
N SER A 35 3.15 6.75 5.64
CA SER A 35 1.74 6.51 5.34
C SER A 35 1.61 5.55 4.14
N PRO A 36 0.51 4.80 4.03
CA PRO A 36 0.22 4.01 2.83
C PRO A 36 0.08 4.88 1.56
N TYR A 37 -0.23 6.17 1.70
CA TYR A 37 -0.37 7.12 0.60
C TYR A 37 0.92 7.82 0.19
N LEU A 38 2.09 7.34 0.64
CA LEU A 38 3.39 7.95 0.29
C LEU A 38 3.62 8.00 -1.23
N ASP A 39 3.16 6.98 -1.94
CA ASP A 39 3.29 6.84 -3.40
C ASP A 39 1.97 7.08 -4.14
N ALA A 40 0.92 7.50 -3.43
CA ALA A 40 -0.31 7.91 -4.09
C ALA A 40 0.00 9.19 -4.86
N GLY A 41 0.32 9.05 -6.15
CA GLY A 41 0.38 10.17 -7.07
C GLY A 41 -0.94 10.97 -7.00
N PRO A 42 -0.96 12.22 -7.49
CA PRO A 42 -2.22 12.93 -7.61
C PRO A 42 -3.21 12.02 -8.33
N VAL A 43 -4.19 11.51 -7.60
CA VAL A 43 -5.41 10.99 -8.20
C VAL A 43 -6.08 12.23 -8.76
N GLU A 44 -5.65 12.59 -9.97
CA GLU A 44 -6.41 13.47 -10.84
C GLU A 44 -7.86 12.98 -10.71
N PRO A 45 -8.80 13.82 -10.25
CA PRO A 45 -10.19 13.40 -10.18
C PRO A 45 -10.53 12.93 -11.58
N ALA A 46 -10.83 11.64 -11.71
CA ALA A 46 -11.13 11.01 -12.99
C ALA A 46 -12.17 11.89 -13.68
N VAL A 47 -11.72 12.64 -14.69
CA VAL A 47 -12.60 13.30 -15.63
C VAL A 47 -13.29 12.15 -16.31
N GLN A 48 -14.52 11.87 -15.85
CA GLN A 48 -15.38 10.90 -16.49
C GLN A 48 -15.48 11.32 -17.96
N PRO A 49 -15.07 10.48 -18.92
CA PRO A 49 -15.43 10.75 -20.31
C PRO A 49 -16.96 10.77 -20.39
N PRO A 50 -17.54 11.69 -21.18
CA PRO A 50 -18.99 11.78 -21.28
C PRO A 50 -19.60 10.46 -21.76
N ASP A 51 -20.66 10.07 -21.06
CA ASP A 51 -21.57 8.98 -21.37
C ASP A 51 -22.13 9.16 -22.80
N ASP A 52 -21.60 8.40 -23.75
CA ASP A 52 -22.26 8.13 -25.03
C ASP A 52 -22.46 6.61 -25.13
N GLY A 53 -23.68 6.19 -24.79
CA GLY A 53 -24.06 4.81 -24.65
C GLY A 53 -23.84 3.97 -25.91
N ALA A 54 -23.19 2.82 -25.72
CA ALA A 54 -23.28 1.69 -26.64
C ALA A 54 -23.22 0.38 -25.85
N SER A 55 -24.42 -0.11 -25.54
CA SER A 55 -24.88 -1.50 -25.45
C SER A 55 -23.86 -2.63 -25.33
N TYR A 56 -24.08 -3.44 -24.28
CA TYR A 56 -23.60 -4.81 -24.07
C TYR A 56 -23.43 -5.65 -25.36
N VAL A 57 -22.26 -6.28 -25.51
CA VAL A 57 -22.10 -7.68 -25.93
C VAL A 57 -20.84 -8.23 -25.26
N GLU A 58 -20.99 -9.34 -24.52
CA GLU A 58 -19.90 -10.15 -23.99
C GLU A 58 -19.06 -10.77 -25.12
N ALA A 59 -17.76 -10.92 -24.89
CA ALA A 59 -17.04 -12.11 -25.32
C ALA A 59 -15.86 -12.35 -24.38
N ILE A 60 -16.03 -13.37 -23.54
CA ILE A 60 -15.00 -14.07 -22.82
C ILE A 60 -14.17 -14.79 -23.91
N ASP A 61 -13.01 -14.25 -24.30
CA ASP A 61 -12.03 -14.96 -25.14
C ASP A 61 -10.61 -14.55 -24.72
N MET A 62 -10.08 -15.35 -23.80
CA MET A 62 -8.70 -15.83 -23.70
C MET A 62 -7.65 -15.09 -24.56
N TRP A 63 -6.83 -14.23 -23.93
CA TRP A 63 -5.50 -13.91 -24.47
C TRP A 63 -4.40 -14.40 -23.52
N PRO A 64 -3.33 -14.99 -24.06
CA PRO A 64 -2.42 -15.88 -23.36
C PRO A 64 -1.48 -15.09 -22.46
N MET A 65 -1.19 -15.66 -21.29
CA MET A 65 -0.01 -15.32 -20.50
C MET A 65 1.25 -15.62 -21.31
N ASP A 66 1.81 -14.60 -21.96
CA ASP A 66 3.20 -14.56 -22.36
C ASP A 66 3.72 -13.11 -22.29
N ASP A 67 4.83 -12.95 -21.57
CA ASP A 67 5.67 -11.76 -21.38
C ASP A 67 5.11 -10.58 -20.55
N VAL A 68 5.00 -10.80 -19.24
CA VAL A 68 5.39 -9.75 -18.28
C VAL A 68 6.69 -10.23 -17.63
N PRO A 69 7.83 -9.52 -17.80
CA PRO A 69 9.05 -9.86 -17.09
C PRO A 69 8.77 -9.68 -15.60
N LEU A 70 8.81 -10.80 -14.89
CA LEU A 70 8.64 -10.92 -13.46
C LEU A 70 9.82 -10.17 -12.82
N ASP A 71 9.64 -8.89 -12.50
CA ASP A 71 10.52 -8.23 -11.55
C ASP A 71 10.31 -8.92 -10.20
N GLU A 72 11.33 -9.69 -9.84
CA GLU A 72 11.47 -10.55 -8.68
C GLU A 72 11.07 -9.84 -7.37
N SER A 73 9.82 -10.01 -6.94
CA SER A 73 9.45 -9.76 -5.56
C SER A 73 8.35 -10.72 -5.14
N GLY A 74 8.68 -11.64 -4.21
CA GLY A 74 7.89 -12.82 -3.83
C GLY A 74 6.49 -12.58 -3.23
N GLY A 75 5.90 -11.39 -3.40
CA GLY A 75 4.54 -11.06 -2.99
C GLY A 75 3.45 -11.34 -4.03
N ALA A 76 3.81 -11.66 -5.28
CA ALA A 76 2.85 -11.72 -6.40
C ALA A 76 1.86 -12.90 -6.40
N TRP A 77 2.05 -13.92 -5.54
CA TRP A 77 1.17 -15.10 -5.49
C TRP A 77 0.04 -15.00 -4.45
N LEU A 78 0.07 -13.98 -3.59
CA LEU A 78 -0.95 -13.78 -2.56
C LEU A 78 -1.98 -12.77 -3.06
N PRO A 79 -3.28 -12.99 -2.80
CA PRO A 79 -4.30 -12.02 -3.15
C PRO A 79 -4.03 -10.69 -2.41
N PRO A 80 -4.27 -9.54 -3.05
CA PRO A 80 -3.96 -8.23 -2.49
C PRO A 80 -4.64 -7.99 -1.13
N ASP A 81 -5.89 -8.44 -0.96
CA ASP A 81 -6.61 -8.40 0.32
C ASP A 81 -5.87 -9.11 1.47
N HIS A 82 -5.23 -10.24 1.19
CA HIS A 82 -4.47 -10.99 2.19
C HIS A 82 -3.22 -10.23 2.61
N VAL A 83 -2.51 -9.67 1.62
CA VAL A 83 -1.31 -8.85 1.86
C VAL A 83 -1.68 -7.63 2.71
N GLU A 84 -2.74 -6.90 2.36
CA GLU A 84 -3.21 -5.74 3.12
C GLU A 84 -3.63 -6.09 4.55
N TYR A 85 -4.34 -7.20 4.72
CA TYR A 85 -4.74 -7.71 6.05
C TYR A 85 -3.50 -8.02 6.91
N CYS A 86 -2.54 -8.75 6.35
CA CYS A 86 -1.31 -9.12 7.05
C CYS A 86 -0.44 -7.91 7.39
N PHE A 87 -0.33 -6.95 6.47
CA PHE A 87 0.42 -5.70 6.68
C PHE A 87 -0.21 -4.85 7.78
N SER A 88 -1.54 -4.79 7.82
CA SER A 88 -2.30 -4.06 8.84
C SER A 88 -2.20 -4.71 10.23
N ARG A 89 -2.20 -6.05 10.27
CA ARG A 89 -2.17 -6.83 11.51
C ARG A 89 -0.77 -6.97 12.10
N TYR A 90 0.24 -7.15 11.25
CA TYR A 90 1.61 -7.41 11.65
C TYR A 90 2.55 -6.38 11.03
N ARG A 91 3.02 -5.41 11.83
CA ARG A 91 3.95 -4.36 11.39
C ARG A 91 5.27 -4.87 10.78
N SER A 92 5.65 -6.10 11.08
CA SER A 92 6.88 -6.75 10.60
C SER A 92 6.64 -7.72 9.43
N TYR A 93 5.45 -7.71 8.84
CA TYR A 93 5.08 -8.58 7.73
C TYR A 93 5.98 -8.33 6.52
N ARG A 94 6.33 -9.42 5.83
CA ARG A 94 7.11 -9.43 4.60
C ARG A 94 6.29 -10.12 3.51
N PRO A 95 5.88 -9.40 2.46
CA PRO A 95 5.12 -10.00 1.37
C PRO A 95 5.93 -11.04 0.60
N GLU A 96 7.26 -10.94 0.58
CA GLU A 96 8.15 -11.79 -0.22
C GLU A 96 8.12 -13.27 0.19
N ASP A 97 7.80 -13.55 1.46
CA ASP A 97 7.82 -14.90 2.06
C ASP A 97 6.54 -15.19 2.87
N ASN A 98 5.54 -14.30 2.79
CA ASN A 98 4.31 -14.35 3.59
C ASN A 98 4.55 -14.45 5.12
N SER A 99 5.67 -13.91 5.63
CA SER A 99 6.10 -14.16 7.00
C SER A 99 6.12 -12.89 7.87
N TYR A 100 5.85 -13.03 9.17
CA TYR A 100 5.89 -11.95 10.15
C TYR A 100 6.65 -12.34 11.43
N GLN A 101 7.11 -11.35 12.19
CA GLN A 101 7.80 -11.53 13.47
C GLN A 101 6.81 -11.43 14.66
N PRO A 102 6.64 -12.48 15.48
CA PRO A 102 5.79 -12.41 16.67
C PRO A 102 6.38 -11.50 17.76
N TYR A 103 5.50 -10.87 18.54
CA TYR A 103 5.91 -9.99 19.66
C TYR A 103 6.61 -10.73 20.81
N SER A 104 6.36 -12.03 20.97
CA SER A 104 7.01 -12.86 21.99
C SER A 104 8.51 -13.06 21.78
N GLY A 105 9.05 -12.62 20.63
CA GLY A 105 10.37 -13.05 20.16
C GLY A 105 10.30 -14.51 19.68
N GLY A 106 11.07 -14.85 18.65
CA GLY A 106 11.06 -16.20 18.06
C GLY A 106 11.34 -16.22 16.56
N PRO A 107 11.22 -17.38 15.90
CA PRO A 107 11.29 -17.44 14.44
C PRO A 107 10.10 -16.71 13.80
N ARG A 108 10.26 -16.32 12.53
CA ARG A 108 9.16 -15.76 11.73
C ARG A 108 8.05 -16.80 11.53
N ARG A 109 6.81 -16.34 11.42
CA ARG A 109 5.63 -17.19 11.21
C ARG A 109 4.88 -16.78 9.95
N GLN A 110 4.23 -17.74 9.30
CA GLN A 110 3.38 -17.45 8.14
C GLN A 110 2.09 -16.73 8.53
N CYS A 111 1.69 -15.79 7.69
CA CYS A 111 0.41 -15.12 7.77
C CYS A 111 -0.66 -15.91 7.01
N HIS A 112 -1.83 -16.07 7.64
CA HIS A 112 -2.97 -16.83 7.16
C HIS A 112 -4.25 -16.00 7.30
#